data_AF-A0A417FQ30-F1
#
_entry.id   AF-A0A417FQ30-F1
#
_cell.length_a   1.000
_cell.length_b   1.000
_cell.length_c   1.000
_cell.angle_alpha   90.00
_cell.angle_beta   90.00
_cell.angle_gamma   90.00
#
_symmetry.space_group_name_H-M   'P 1'
#
loop_
_entity.id
_entity.type
_entity.pdbx_description
1 polymer ?
#
loop_
_entity_poly.entity_id
_entity_poly.type
_entity_poly.pdbx_seq_one_letter_code
_entity_poly.pdbx_strand_id
1 'polypeptide(L)'
;MSGVVNGTNVAVIPLDEDNYYRFFDETNCLWIPSPGQNLMFLKNVRECIYGLLENSGHLFLNEAFDILGIPKTKNGQLVGWIYRDGMHSDDIYTIHRQINDGSIYLLQFNPQGIILDKI
;
A
#
# COMPACT_ATOMS: atom_id res chain seq x y z
N MET A 1 46.45 13.97 -18.30
CA MET A 1 45.11 14.44 -18.62
C MET A 1 44.13 13.61 -17.80
N SER A 2 43.44 14.27 -16.88
CA SER A 2 42.53 13.70 -15.88
C SER A 2 41.12 13.56 -16.45
N GLY A 3 40.38 12.54 -16.01
CA GLY A 3 38.94 12.43 -16.23
C GLY A 3 38.39 11.04 -15.93
N VAL A 4 38.32 10.68 -14.65
CA VAL A 4 37.63 9.47 -14.15
C VAL A 4 36.12 9.66 -14.33
N VAL A 5 35.45 8.75 -15.05
CA VAL A 5 33.99 8.73 -15.15
C VAL A 5 33.44 7.86 -14.03
N ASN A 6 33.31 8.43 -12.83
CA ASN A 6 32.49 7.84 -11.76
C ASN A 6 31.03 8.22 -12.01
N GLY A 7 30.41 7.54 -12.97
CA GLY A 7 28.96 7.57 -13.13
C GLY A 7 28.33 6.61 -12.12
N THR A 8 27.97 7.11 -10.94
CA THR A 8 27.10 6.40 -10.02
C THR A 8 25.82 6.06 -10.80
N ASN A 9 25.59 4.78 -11.11
CA ASN A 9 24.31 4.31 -11.62
C ASN A 9 23.28 4.46 -10.48
N VAL A 10 22.81 5.68 -10.27
CA VAL A 10 21.66 5.96 -9.44
C VAL A 10 20.47 5.45 -10.24
N ALA A 11 19.98 4.27 -9.89
CA ALA A 11 18.69 3.81 -10.39
C ALA A 11 17.64 4.82 -9.92
N VAL A 12 17.23 5.71 -10.83
CA VAL A 12 16.05 6.55 -10.62
C VAL A 12 14.88 5.59 -10.70
N ILE A 13 14.31 5.24 -9.55
CA ILE A 13 13.09 4.42 -9.50
C ILE A 13 11.93 5.39 -9.74
N PRO A 14 11.22 5.31 -10.88
CA PRO A 14 10.08 6.18 -11.13
C PRO A 14 8.96 5.80 -10.14
N LEU A 15 8.58 6.73 -9.27
CA LEU A 15 7.52 6.50 -8.29
C LEU A 15 6.14 6.40 -8.94
N ASP A 16 5.98 7.04 -10.11
CA ASP A 16 4.70 7.21 -10.82
C ASP A 16 4.19 5.93 -11.51
N GLU A 17 4.98 4.85 -11.58
CA GLU A 17 4.61 3.64 -12.32
C GLU A 17 3.71 2.66 -11.53
N ASP A 18 3.73 2.70 -10.19
CA ASP A 18 3.12 1.62 -9.37
C ASP A 18 1.61 1.77 -9.17
N ASN A 19 1.03 2.91 -9.60
CA ASN A 19 -0.39 3.32 -9.60
C ASN A 19 -1.24 3.03 -8.34
N TYR A 20 -0.67 2.42 -7.31
CA TYR A 20 -1.22 2.06 -6.01
C TYR A 20 -2.53 1.26 -6.05
N TYR A 21 -2.78 0.55 -7.15
CA TYR A 21 -3.90 -0.37 -7.28
C TYR A 21 -3.46 -1.81 -7.09
N ARG A 22 -4.22 -2.60 -6.31
CA ARG A 22 -4.00 -4.04 -6.13
C ARG A 22 -5.31 -4.81 -6.18
N PHE A 23 -5.31 -5.95 -6.85
CA PHE A 23 -6.42 -6.88 -6.78
C PHE A 23 -6.36 -7.69 -5.49
N PHE A 24 -7.53 -7.97 -4.93
CA PHE A 24 -7.75 -8.96 -3.89
C PHE A 24 -8.74 -9.99 -4.44
N ASP A 25 -8.18 -11.11 -4.89
CA ASP A 25 -8.84 -12.19 -5.62
C ASP A 25 -8.26 -13.55 -5.19
N GLU A 26 -8.66 -14.63 -5.86
CA GLU A 26 -8.25 -15.99 -5.54
C GLU A 26 -6.73 -16.26 -5.57
N THR A 27 -5.92 -15.34 -6.10
CA THR A 27 -4.45 -15.47 -6.08
C THR A 27 -3.84 -15.05 -4.74
N ASN A 28 -4.58 -14.30 -3.91
CA ASN A 28 -4.15 -13.91 -2.58
C ASN A 28 -4.45 -15.02 -1.56
N CYS A 29 -3.48 -15.38 -0.72
CA CYS A 29 -3.63 -16.47 0.26
C CYS A 29 -4.66 -16.19 1.37
N LEU A 30 -5.03 -14.93 1.58
CA LEU A 30 -6.05 -14.50 2.55
C LEU A 30 -7.44 -14.40 1.94
N TRP A 31 -7.57 -14.54 0.61
CA TRP A 31 -8.86 -14.57 -0.05
C TRP A 31 -9.59 -15.88 0.19
N ILE A 32 -10.91 -15.80 0.37
CA ILE A 32 -11.79 -16.96 0.45
C ILE A 32 -12.98 -16.81 -0.51
N PRO A 33 -13.65 -17.90 -0.93
CA PRO A 33 -14.81 -17.84 -1.82
C PRO A 33 -16.08 -17.37 -1.11
N SER A 34 -16.01 -16.22 -0.44
CA SER A 34 -17.10 -15.58 0.29
C SER A 34 -16.98 -14.05 0.21
N PRO A 35 -17.65 -13.40 -0.76
CA PRO A 35 -17.56 -11.96 -0.98
C PRO A 35 -17.81 -11.10 0.26
N GLY A 36 -18.79 -11.49 1.08
CA GLY A 36 -19.13 -10.77 2.32
C GLY A 36 -18.03 -10.86 3.37
N GLN A 37 -17.43 -12.03 3.54
CA GLN A 37 -16.32 -12.22 4.49
C GLN A 37 -15.06 -11.50 4.01
N ASN A 38 -14.73 -11.55 2.72
CA ASN A 38 -13.61 -10.79 2.15
C ASN A 38 -13.79 -9.27 2.38
N LEU A 39 -15.00 -8.73 2.14
CA LEU A 39 -15.26 -7.31 2.40
C LEU A 39 -15.10 -6.95 3.88
N MET A 40 -15.60 -7.81 4.78
CA MET A 40 -15.46 -7.60 6.22
C MET A 40 -13.98 -7.66 6.65
N PHE A 41 -13.23 -8.64 6.13
CA PHE A 41 -11.80 -8.78 6.35
C PHE A 41 -11.04 -7.53 5.92
N LEU A 42 -11.25 -7.06 4.68
CA LEU A 42 -10.59 -5.86 4.15
C LEU A 42 -10.90 -4.63 5.01
N LYS A 43 -12.17 -4.41 5.39
CA LYS A 43 -12.53 -3.30 6.30
C LYS A 43 -11.79 -3.39 7.64
N ASN A 44 -11.77 -4.57 8.27
CA ASN A 44 -11.12 -4.77 9.55
C ASN A 44 -9.59 -4.58 9.46
N VAL A 45 -8.96 -5.09 8.41
CA VAL A 45 -7.52 -4.89 8.17
C VAL A 45 -7.20 -3.42 7.96
N ARG A 46 -8.05 -2.67 7.26
CA ARG A 46 -7.86 -1.23 7.10
C ARG A 46 -7.87 -0.47 8.43
N GLU A 47 -8.82 -0.78 9.31
CA GLU A 47 -8.85 -0.21 10.67
C GLU A 47 -7.60 -0.59 11.47
N CYS A 48 -7.13 -1.85 11.34
CA CYS A 48 -5.89 -2.29 11.98
C CYS A 48 -4.67 -1.51 11.47
N ILE A 49 -4.53 -1.34 10.16
CA ILE A 49 -3.45 -0.56 9.54
C ILE A 49 -3.51 0.90 10.00
N TYR A 50 -4.70 1.50 10.06
CA TYR A 50 -4.88 2.85 10.57
C TYR A 50 -4.44 2.97 12.04
N GLY A 51 -4.82 2.03 12.91
CA GLY A 51 -4.37 2.01 14.30
C GLY A 51 -2.86 1.85 14.45
N LEU A 52 -2.20 1.09 13.56
CA LEU A 52 -0.74 1.00 13.52
C LEU A 52 -0.10 2.34 13.12
N LEU A 53 -0.67 3.03 12.12
CA LEU A 53 -0.23 4.36 11.72
C LEU A 53 -0.37 5.38 12.86
N GLU A 54 -1.51 5.39 13.56
CA GLU A 54 -1.77 6.28 14.70
C GLU A 54 -0.77 6.03 15.84
N ASN A 55 -0.50 4.75 16.16
CA ASN A 55 0.42 4.39 17.24
C ASN A 55 1.90 4.65 16.90
N SER A 56 2.33 4.40 15.65
CA SER A 56 3.72 4.53 15.22
C SER A 56 4.07 5.93 14.69
N GLY A 57 3.08 6.76 14.39
CA GLY A 57 3.23 8.09 13.78
C GLY A 57 3.54 8.08 12.28
N HIS A 58 3.92 6.93 11.72
CA HIS A 58 4.15 6.70 10.30
C HIS A 58 3.93 5.23 9.93
N LEU A 59 3.73 4.96 8.64
CA LEU A 59 3.61 3.61 8.10
C LEU A 59 3.98 3.59 6.61
N PHE A 60 4.85 2.67 6.20
CA PHE A 60 5.19 2.42 4.81
C PHE A 60 4.12 1.57 4.10
N LEU A 61 3.97 1.78 2.79
CA LEU A 61 3.04 1.01 1.96
C LEU A 61 3.34 -0.50 1.99
N ASN A 62 4.61 -0.89 2.04
CA ASN A 62 4.98 -2.30 2.15
C ASN A 62 4.53 -2.95 3.46
N GLU A 63 4.38 -2.19 4.56
CA GLU A 63 3.86 -2.73 5.82
C GLU A 63 2.35 -3.02 5.70
N ALA A 64 1.61 -2.13 5.02
CA ALA A 64 0.21 -2.39 4.67
C ALA A 64 0.08 -3.63 3.74
N PHE A 65 0.99 -3.79 2.78
CA PHE A 65 1.02 -4.95 1.90
C PHE A 65 1.31 -6.26 2.65
N ASP A 66 2.24 -6.26 3.60
CA ASP A 66 2.54 -7.44 4.43
C ASP A 66 1.28 -7.93 5.17
N ILE A 67 0.50 -7.02 5.75
CA ILE A 67 -0.73 -7.34 6.48
C ILE A 67 -1.80 -7.90 5.55
N LEU A 68 -1.87 -7.42 4.31
CA LEU A 68 -2.82 -7.85 3.29
C LEU A 68 -2.37 -9.08 2.48
N GLY A 69 -1.18 -9.64 2.76
CA GLY A 69 -0.62 -10.74 1.97
C GLY A 69 -0.27 -10.35 0.53
N ILE A 70 0.01 -9.07 0.29
CA ILE A 70 0.36 -8.53 -1.03
C ILE A 70 1.89 -8.51 -1.17
N PRO A 71 2.46 -8.87 -2.34
CA PRO A 71 3.90 -8.76 -2.58
C PRO A 71 4.41 -7.31 -2.44
N LYS A 72 5.54 -7.15 -1.75
CA LYS A 72 6.24 -5.86 -1.61
C LYS A 72 6.70 -5.30 -2.95
N THR A 73 6.77 -3.98 -3.04
CA THR A 73 7.41 -3.29 -4.16
C THR A 73 8.56 -2.42 -3.69
N LYS A 74 9.44 -2.02 -4.62
CA LYS A 74 10.50 -1.06 -4.32
C LYS A 74 9.91 0.29 -3.89
N ASN A 75 8.88 0.74 -4.59
CA ASN A 75 8.20 2.01 -4.29
C ASN A 75 7.53 1.97 -2.92
N GLY A 76 6.92 0.84 -2.54
CA GLY A 76 6.28 0.69 -1.24
C GLY A 76 7.22 0.76 -0.04
N GLN A 77 8.54 0.66 -0.24
CA GLN A 77 9.55 0.86 0.80
C GLN A 77 9.88 2.34 1.02
N LEU A 78 9.52 3.20 0.07
CA LEU A 78 9.83 4.63 0.08
C LEU A 78 8.59 5.45 0.45
N VAL A 79 7.42 5.04 -0.05
CA VAL A 79 6.16 5.77 0.12
C VAL A 79 5.33 5.24 1.27
N GLY A 80 4.50 6.11 1.84
CA GLY A 80 3.62 5.74 2.95
C GLY A 80 2.79 6.90 3.47
N TRP A 81 2.44 6.82 4.74
CA TRP A 81 1.65 7.81 5.47
C TRP A 81 2.41 8.30 6.70
N ILE A 82 2.26 9.58 7.02
CA ILE A 82 2.61 10.17 8.29
C ILE A 82 1.31 10.56 8.97
N TYR A 83 1.14 10.11 10.20
CA TYR A 83 -0.08 10.38 10.97
C TYR A 83 -0.25 11.89 11.21
N ARG A 84 -1.49 12.35 11.09
CA ARG A 84 -1.89 13.73 11.39
C ARG A 84 -3.30 13.75 11.98
N ASP A 85 -3.55 14.71 12.86
CA ASP A 85 -4.88 14.93 13.41
C ASP A 85 -5.91 15.15 12.29
N GLY A 86 -7.03 14.44 12.37
CA GLY A 86 -8.11 14.50 11.39
C GLY A 86 -8.00 13.52 10.22
N MET A 87 -6.97 12.65 10.20
CA MET A 87 -6.96 11.50 9.28
C MET A 87 -8.04 10.47 9.68
N HIS A 88 -8.49 9.71 8.69
CA HIS A 88 -9.45 8.63 8.84
C HIS A 88 -8.93 7.32 8.24
N SER A 89 -9.48 6.18 8.65
CA SER A 89 -9.07 4.87 8.10
C SER A 89 -9.31 4.75 6.59
N ASP A 90 -10.28 5.47 6.03
CA ASP A 90 -10.54 5.56 4.59
C ASP A 90 -9.39 6.22 3.80
N ASP A 91 -8.50 6.97 4.47
CA ASP A 91 -7.31 7.59 3.85
C ASP A 91 -6.20 6.57 3.54
N ILE A 92 -6.27 5.37 4.13
CA ILE A 92 -5.29 4.31 3.86
C ILE A 92 -5.53 3.72 2.47
N TYR A 93 -6.72 3.14 2.26
CA TYR A 93 -7.13 2.67 0.94
C TYR A 93 -8.65 2.61 0.77
N THR A 94 -9.07 2.78 -0.49
CA THR A 94 -10.46 2.61 -0.93
C THR A 94 -10.68 1.21 -1.49
N ILE A 95 -11.81 0.60 -1.15
CA ILE A 95 -12.22 -0.71 -1.65
C ILE A 95 -13.24 -0.52 -2.77
N HIS A 96 -12.87 -0.89 -3.99
CA HIS A 96 -13.77 -0.91 -5.14
C HIS A 96 -14.22 -2.35 -5.42
N ARG A 97 -15.52 -2.61 -5.48
CA ARG A 97 -16.05 -3.92 -5.87
C ARG A 97 -16.09 -4.02 -7.40
N GLN A 98 -15.43 -5.02 -7.99
CA GLN A 98 -15.51 -5.24 -9.43
C GLN A 98 -16.68 -6.13 -9.87
N ILE A 99 -17.05 -5.98 -11.14
CA ILE A 99 -18.21 -6.59 -11.80
C ILE A 99 -17.83 -8.00 -12.29
N ASN A 100 -17.63 -8.92 -11.36
CA ASN A 100 -17.62 -10.37 -11.59
C ASN A 100 -18.14 -10.97 -10.29
N ASP A 101 -19.46 -11.20 -10.21
CA ASP A 101 -20.24 -11.76 -9.09
C ASP A 101 -20.04 -11.16 -7.67
N GLY A 102 -19.16 -10.16 -7.53
CA GLY A 102 -18.79 -9.53 -6.27
C GLY A 102 -17.59 -10.17 -5.57
N SER A 103 -16.90 -11.14 -6.17
CA SER A 103 -15.79 -11.86 -5.53
C SER A 103 -14.41 -11.20 -5.65
N ILE A 104 -14.24 -10.24 -6.56
CA ILE A 104 -12.98 -9.52 -6.79
C ILE A 104 -13.09 -8.09 -6.25
N TYR A 105 -12.09 -7.70 -5.46
CA TYR A 105 -11.95 -6.33 -4.96
C TYR A 105 -10.71 -5.68 -5.54
N LEU A 106 -10.83 -4.41 -5.92
CA LEU A 106 -9.72 -3.55 -6.29
C LEU A 106 -9.45 -2.59 -5.14
N LEU A 107 -8.27 -2.70 -4.55
CA LEU A 107 -7.79 -1.83 -3.49
C LEU A 107 -7.01 -0.68 -4.12
N GLN A 108 -7.41 0.54 -3.81
CA GLN A 108 -6.69 1.76 -4.20
C GLN A 108 -6.05 2.37 -2.96
N PHE A 109 -4.73 2.21 -2.82
CA PHE A 109 -3.97 2.80 -1.74
C PHE A 109 -3.67 4.27 -2.05
N ASN A 110 -3.73 5.13 -1.02
CA ASN A 110 -3.53 6.57 -1.18
C ASN A 110 -2.36 7.07 -0.30
N PRO A 111 -1.11 6.58 -0.49
CA PRO A 111 0.03 7.09 0.28
C PRO A 111 0.25 8.59 0.02
N GLN A 112 0.75 9.31 1.02
CA GLN A 112 1.03 10.75 0.94
C GLN A 112 2.28 11.07 0.10
N GLY A 113 3.03 10.06 -0.34
CA GLY A 113 4.28 10.18 -1.08
C GLY A 113 5.44 9.57 -0.32
N ILE A 114 6.68 9.97 -0.67
CA ILE A 114 7.89 9.52 0.03
C ILE A 114 7.85 9.98 1.48
N ILE A 115 8.10 9.05 2.41
CA ILE A 115 8.17 9.34 3.85
C ILE A 115 9.51 8.96 4.48
N LEU A 116 10.38 8.23 3.76
CA LEU A 116 11.66 7.73 4.30
C LEU A 116 12.58 8.85 4.81
N ASP A 117 12.50 10.04 4.21
CA ASP A 117 13.26 11.23 4.56
C ASP A 117 12.60 12.10 5.65
N LYS A 118 11.43 11.69 6.14
CA LYS A 118 10.58 12.46 7.07
C LYS A 118 10.43 11.80 8.44
N ILE A 119 11.06 10.64 8.65
CA ILE A 119 11.00 9.84 9.89
C ILE A 119 12.34 9.84 10.62
#